data_AF-A0A936B6W1-F1
#
_entry.id   AF-A0A936B6W1-F1
#
_cell.length_a   1.000
_cell.length_b   1.000
_cell.length_c   1.000
_cell.angle_alpha   90.00
_cell.angle_beta   90.00
_cell.angle_gamma   90.00
#
_symmetry.space_group_name_H-M   'P 1'
#
loop_
_entity.id
_entity.type
_entity.pdbx_description
1 polymer ?
#
loop_
_entity_poly.entity_id
_entity_poly.type
_entity_poly.pdbx_seq_one_letter_code
_entity_poly.pdbx_strand_id
1 'polypeptide(L)'
;MKRSLYLLFILIGGVLGCRQPVVEEPTAVLAPPPTAVPLTNGQGEVVSQQAGPLWVLVSGVDEHGLLAEPNIYLLSQADVLAFTNEHVHTGIAAAVLEIRQDGLRRFYRVLATDRQTGWVSDYHVRRVAYLYDGQSTQVNLYDAPQGNPTTTLTNVYPVHLLDPTAAEWWEVTTLDGQTRGWIQAEYVKESPEKEFLINGGVLPADHGH
;
A
#
# COMPACT_ATOMS: atom_id res chain seq x y z
N MET A 1 -40.91 -55.61 33.75
CA MET A 1 -40.10 -56.76 33.26
C MET A 1 -39.77 -56.45 31.80
N LYS A 2 -38.55 -56.43 31.27
CA LYS A 2 -37.21 -56.87 31.68
C LYS A 2 -36.20 -55.75 31.36
N ARG A 3 -35.15 -55.69 32.17
CA ARG A 3 -33.94 -54.88 31.99
C ARG A 3 -33.11 -55.46 30.83
N SER A 4 -32.47 -54.63 30.02
CA SER A 4 -31.21 -54.98 29.34
C SER A 4 -30.28 -53.79 29.29
N LEU A 5 -29.21 -53.95 30.06
CA LEU A 5 -28.03 -53.12 30.21
C LEU A 5 -27.07 -53.48 29.07
N TYR A 6 -26.61 -52.52 28.28
CA TYR A 6 -25.38 -52.66 27.50
C TYR A 6 -24.46 -51.48 27.81
N LEU A 7 -23.53 -51.77 28.73
CA LEU A 7 -22.26 -51.08 28.88
C LEU A 7 -21.44 -51.35 27.61
N LEU A 8 -20.97 -50.32 26.92
CA LEU A 8 -19.75 -50.46 26.12
C LEU A 8 -18.89 -49.20 26.28
N PHE A 9 -17.83 -49.40 27.07
CA PHE A 9 -16.61 -48.59 27.10
C PHE A 9 -16.05 -48.46 25.68
N ILE A 10 -15.82 -47.23 25.19
CA ILE A 10 -14.80 -46.99 24.16
C ILE A 10 -13.85 -45.91 24.66
N LEU A 11 -12.58 -46.29 24.62
CA LEU A 11 -11.39 -45.64 25.13
C LEU A 11 -11.29 -44.14 24.84
N ILE A 12 -10.99 -43.43 25.91
CA ILE A 12 -10.26 -42.17 25.94
C ILE A 12 -8.86 -42.44 25.37
N GLY A 13 -8.68 -42.16 24.08
CA GLY A 13 -7.38 -42.11 23.41
C GLY A 13 -6.88 -40.67 23.35
N GLY A 14 -6.40 -40.16 24.48
CA GLY A 14 -5.75 -38.85 24.57
C GLY A 14 -4.46 -38.84 23.75
N VAL A 15 -4.54 -38.42 22.49
CA VAL A 15 -3.35 -38.01 21.73
C VAL A 15 -2.95 -36.64 22.29
N LEU A 16 -2.14 -36.66 23.35
CA LEU A 16 -1.33 -35.52 23.77
C LEU A 16 -0.30 -35.29 22.66
N GLY A 17 -0.75 -34.74 21.54
CA GLY A 17 0.12 -34.19 20.53
C GLY A 17 0.86 -33.04 21.17
N CYS A 18 2.16 -33.20 21.39
CA CYS A 18 3.05 -32.09 21.68
C CYS A 18 2.89 -31.07 20.55
N ARG A 19 2.06 -30.04 20.76
CA ARG A 19 2.08 -28.84 19.92
C ARG A 19 3.43 -28.20 20.15
N GLN A 20 4.35 -28.38 19.19
CA GLN A 20 5.54 -27.57 19.16
C GLN A 20 5.09 -26.11 19.14
N PRO A 21 5.64 -25.24 20.00
CA PRO A 21 5.38 -23.82 19.90
C PRO A 21 5.77 -23.40 18.49
N VAL A 22 4.82 -22.85 17.74
CA VAL A 22 5.13 -22.20 16.47
C VAL A 22 6.05 -21.05 16.85
N VAL A 23 7.33 -21.19 16.51
CA VAL A 23 8.27 -20.09 16.64
C VAL A 23 7.85 -19.11 15.55
N GLU A 24 7.17 -18.03 15.95
CA GLU A 24 6.86 -16.93 15.05
C GLU A 24 8.20 -16.36 14.57
N GLU A 25 8.51 -16.62 13.31
CA GLU A 25 9.69 -16.07 12.66
C GLU A 25 9.53 -14.53 12.69
N PRO A 26 10.53 -13.78 13.20
CA PRO A 26 10.40 -12.34 13.35
C PRO A 26 10.00 -11.75 11.99
N THR A 27 8.83 -11.11 11.95
CA THR A 27 8.32 -10.48 10.73
C THR A 27 9.32 -9.41 10.32
N ALA A 28 10.12 -9.68 9.29
CA ALA A 28 11.11 -8.71 8.82
C ALA A 28 10.39 -7.38 8.49
N VAL A 29 10.80 -6.33 9.19
CA VAL A 29 10.26 -4.98 9.03
C VAL A 29 10.75 -4.43 7.70
N LEU A 30 9.83 -3.91 6.89
CA LEU A 30 10.19 -3.21 5.65
C LEU A 30 11.01 -1.97 5.99
N ALA A 31 12.12 -1.78 5.28
CA ALA A 31 12.88 -0.53 5.40
C ALA A 31 12.02 0.65 4.92
N PRO A 32 12.09 1.82 5.59
CA PRO A 32 11.37 3.00 5.14
C PRO A 32 11.87 3.47 3.75
N PRO A 33 11.06 4.24 3.00
CA PRO A 33 11.48 4.81 1.73
C PRO A 33 12.68 5.75 1.91
N PRO A 34 13.46 6.00 0.85
CA PRO A 34 14.48 7.04 0.86
C PRO A 34 13.91 8.41 1.25
N THR A 35 14.67 9.18 2.02
CA THR A 35 14.32 10.57 2.36
C THR A 35 14.46 11.53 1.17
N ALA A 36 15.11 11.09 0.10
CA ALA A 36 15.14 11.75 -1.21
C ALA A 36 15.02 10.67 -2.29
N VAL A 37 13.98 10.80 -3.13
CA VAL A 37 13.71 9.86 -4.22
C VAL A 37 14.31 10.42 -5.51
N PRO A 38 15.26 9.72 -6.15
CA PRO A 38 15.86 10.19 -7.40
C PRO A 38 14.82 10.24 -8.52
N LEU A 39 14.81 11.35 -9.27
CA LEU A 39 14.14 11.46 -10.56
C LEU A 39 15.19 11.25 -11.66
N THR A 40 15.01 10.22 -12.48
CA THR A 40 15.94 9.88 -13.57
C THR A 40 15.31 10.07 -14.95
N ASN A 41 16.10 10.39 -15.96
CA ASN A 41 15.67 10.37 -17.37
C ASN A 41 15.57 8.93 -17.93
N GLY A 42 15.18 8.79 -19.20
CA GLY A 42 15.08 7.48 -19.88
C GLY A 42 16.41 6.70 -19.96
N GLN A 43 17.55 7.39 -19.83
CA GLN A 43 18.89 6.79 -19.79
C GLN A 43 19.30 6.36 -18.36
N GLY A 44 18.47 6.66 -17.35
CA GLY A 44 18.76 6.35 -15.94
C GLY A 44 19.65 7.36 -15.25
N GLU A 45 19.92 8.52 -15.86
CA GLU A 45 20.70 9.59 -15.24
C GLU A 45 19.81 10.41 -14.30
N VAL A 46 20.31 10.70 -13.10
CA VAL A 46 19.59 11.53 -12.13
C VAL A 46 19.53 12.97 -12.62
N VAL A 47 18.31 13.47 -12.86
CA VAL A 47 18.06 14.85 -13.29
C VAL A 47 17.58 15.74 -12.15
N SER A 48 16.96 15.17 -11.12
CA SER A 48 16.59 15.88 -9.90
C SER A 48 16.33 14.90 -8.75
N GLN A 49 15.95 15.43 -7.59
CA GLN A 49 15.49 14.63 -6.46
C GLN A 49 14.16 15.18 -5.94
N GLN A 50 13.28 14.28 -5.57
CA GLN A 50 12.04 14.59 -4.86
C GLN A 50 12.23 14.35 -3.37
N ALA A 51 11.79 15.30 -2.54
CA ALA A 51 11.78 15.11 -1.10
C ALA A 51 10.86 13.94 -0.73
N GLY A 52 11.39 13.00 0.05
CA GLY A 52 10.68 11.86 0.61
C GLY A 52 10.49 11.96 2.13
N PRO A 53 10.08 10.86 2.80
CA PRO A 53 9.69 9.56 2.23
C PRO A 53 8.41 9.66 1.39
N LEU A 54 8.29 8.81 0.36
CA LEU A 54 7.12 8.73 -0.50
C LEU A 54 6.48 7.36 -0.44
N TRP A 55 5.24 7.33 0.00
CA TRP A 55 4.36 6.16 -0.04
C TRP A 55 3.21 6.42 -1.02
N VAL A 56 2.83 5.37 -1.74
CA VAL A 56 1.74 5.39 -2.71
C VAL A 56 0.88 4.14 -2.56
N LEU A 57 -0.33 4.17 -3.11
CA LEU A 57 -1.07 2.96 -3.43
C LEU A 57 -0.80 2.56 -4.88
N VAL A 58 -0.61 1.27 -5.11
CA VAL A 58 -0.63 0.68 -6.45
C VAL A 58 -2.06 0.22 -6.72
N SER A 59 -2.70 0.77 -7.76
CA SER A 59 -4.13 0.59 -8.01
C SER A 59 -4.44 0.28 -9.47
N GLY A 60 -5.32 -0.69 -9.66
CA GLY A 60 -5.99 -0.97 -10.93
C GLY A 60 -7.37 -0.34 -11.06
N VAL A 61 -7.71 0.62 -10.19
CA VAL A 61 -8.95 1.40 -10.28
C VAL A 61 -8.83 2.43 -11.39
N ASP A 62 -9.79 2.49 -12.30
CA ASP A 62 -9.83 3.45 -13.41
C ASP A 62 -10.27 4.86 -12.97
N GLU A 63 -10.30 5.82 -13.90
CA GLU A 63 -10.77 7.18 -13.64
C GLU A 63 -12.25 7.29 -13.22
N HIS A 64 -13.05 6.22 -13.36
CA HIS A 64 -14.44 6.16 -12.93
C HIS A 64 -14.58 5.55 -11.53
N GLY A 65 -13.48 5.14 -10.89
CA GLY A 65 -13.51 4.46 -9.59
C GLY A 65 -13.87 2.97 -9.71
N LEU A 66 -13.83 2.38 -10.91
CA LEU A 66 -14.12 0.98 -11.13
C LEU A 66 -12.84 0.16 -11.15
N LEU A 67 -12.87 -1.00 -10.50
CA LEU A 67 -11.76 -1.94 -10.55
C LEU A 67 -11.64 -2.51 -11.98
N ALA A 68 -10.60 -2.08 -12.70
CA ALA A 68 -10.26 -2.61 -14.01
C ALA A 68 -9.26 -3.77 -13.91
N GLU A 69 -8.29 -3.68 -13.00
CA GLU A 69 -7.17 -4.62 -12.89
C GLU A 69 -6.93 -5.08 -11.44
N PRO A 70 -7.34 -6.31 -11.04
CA PRO A 70 -7.14 -6.78 -9.67
C PRO A 70 -5.68 -7.08 -9.32
N ASN A 71 -4.86 -7.34 -10.34
CA ASN A 71 -3.43 -7.63 -10.22
C ASN A 71 -2.66 -6.72 -11.15
N ILE A 72 -1.66 -6.00 -10.63
CA ILE A 72 -0.81 -5.09 -11.37
C ILE A 72 0.55 -5.75 -11.56
N TYR A 73 0.89 -6.03 -12.83
CA TYR A 73 2.17 -6.62 -13.16
C TYR A 73 3.30 -5.62 -12.94
N LEU A 74 4.34 -6.07 -12.24
CA LEU A 74 5.56 -5.28 -12.10
C LEU A 74 6.42 -5.46 -13.34
N LEU A 75 7.03 -4.37 -13.78
CA LEU A 75 7.95 -4.34 -14.91
C LEU A 75 9.39 -4.51 -14.37
N SER A 76 10.22 -5.25 -15.11
CA SER A 76 11.64 -5.44 -14.80
C SER A 76 12.46 -4.17 -15.04
N GLN A 77 11.97 -3.30 -15.92
CA GLN A 77 12.54 -2.01 -16.28
C GLN A 77 11.41 -1.00 -16.49
N ALA A 78 11.76 0.28 -16.56
CA ALA A 78 10.83 1.38 -16.87
C ALA A 78 10.44 1.41 -18.37
N ASP A 79 9.87 0.31 -18.86
CA ASP A 79 9.40 0.13 -20.22
C ASP A 79 8.10 -0.68 -20.18
N VAL A 80 7.07 -0.19 -20.88
CA VAL A 80 5.74 -0.84 -20.98
C VAL A 80 5.79 -2.24 -21.57
N LEU A 81 6.88 -2.64 -22.21
CA LEU A 81 7.07 -4.00 -22.75
C LEU A 81 7.87 -4.93 -21.83
N ALA A 82 8.45 -4.41 -20.73
CA ALA A 82 9.37 -5.14 -19.87
C ALA A 82 8.68 -5.94 -18.75
N PHE A 83 7.60 -6.64 -19.08
CA PHE A 83 6.79 -7.40 -18.11
C PHE A 83 7.58 -8.49 -17.36
N THR A 84 7.22 -8.71 -16.10
CA THR A 84 7.64 -9.86 -15.30
C THR A 84 6.43 -10.75 -14.96
N ASN A 85 6.68 -11.89 -14.33
CA ASN A 85 5.63 -12.70 -13.71
C ASN A 85 5.25 -12.21 -12.30
N GLU A 86 5.97 -11.23 -11.76
CA GLU A 86 5.69 -10.61 -10.47
C GLU A 86 4.51 -9.65 -10.62
N HIS A 87 3.61 -9.67 -9.64
CA HIS A 87 2.42 -8.85 -9.64
C HIS A 87 1.99 -8.59 -8.22
N VAL A 88 1.45 -7.40 -7.99
CA VAL A 88 0.87 -7.02 -6.71
C VAL A 88 -0.65 -6.88 -6.83
N HIS A 89 -1.35 -7.07 -5.72
CA HIS A 89 -2.78 -6.80 -5.68
C HIS A 89 -3.04 -5.28 -5.71
N THR A 90 -4.15 -4.88 -6.34
CA THR A 90 -4.64 -3.50 -6.24
C THR A 90 -4.85 -3.08 -4.78
N GLY A 91 -4.60 -1.82 -4.48
CA GLY A 91 -4.73 -1.25 -3.13
C GLY A 91 -3.54 -1.54 -2.22
N ILE A 92 -2.49 -2.19 -2.72
CA ILE A 92 -1.27 -2.38 -1.93
C ILE A 92 -0.53 -1.05 -1.74
N ALA A 93 -0.04 -0.79 -0.54
CA ALA A 93 0.87 0.31 -0.29
C ALA A 93 2.28 -0.03 -0.77
N ALA A 94 3.00 0.95 -1.30
CA ALA A 94 4.36 0.76 -1.77
C ALA A 94 5.24 1.99 -1.52
N ALA A 95 6.48 1.74 -1.15
CA ALA A 95 7.52 2.75 -1.02
C ALA A 95 8.05 3.09 -2.41
N VAL A 96 8.13 4.38 -2.75
CA VAL A 96 8.75 4.80 -4.02
C VAL A 96 10.26 4.91 -3.81
N LEU A 97 11.01 4.14 -4.60
CA LEU A 97 12.48 4.07 -4.55
C LEU A 97 13.14 4.96 -5.62
N GLU A 98 12.49 5.12 -6.77
CA GLU A 98 12.98 5.90 -7.91
C GLU A 98 11.79 6.33 -8.78
N ILE A 99 11.89 7.49 -9.41
CA ILE A 99 10.95 7.96 -10.42
C ILE A 99 11.72 8.05 -11.74
N ARG A 100 11.25 7.40 -12.79
CA ARG A 100 11.84 7.54 -14.13
C ARG A 100 10.89 8.24 -15.07
N GLN A 101 11.40 9.29 -15.72
CA GLN A 101 10.70 10.03 -16.75
C GLN A 101 11.34 9.75 -18.11
N ASP A 102 10.56 9.15 -19.01
CA ASP A 102 10.94 8.85 -20.39
C ASP A 102 9.96 9.53 -21.35
N GLY A 103 10.34 10.73 -21.80
CA GLY A 103 9.46 11.61 -22.56
C GLY A 103 8.21 12.00 -21.75
N LEU A 104 7.04 11.60 -22.25
CA LEU A 104 5.75 11.82 -21.59
C LEU A 104 5.35 10.70 -20.62
N ARG A 105 6.11 9.60 -20.61
CA ARG A 105 5.82 8.45 -19.74
C ARG A 105 6.57 8.60 -18.44
N ARG A 106 5.93 8.17 -17.36
CA ARG A 106 6.56 8.09 -16.05
C ARG A 106 6.36 6.72 -15.45
N PHE A 107 7.44 6.22 -14.85
CA PHE A 107 7.45 4.96 -14.14
C PHE A 107 7.98 5.18 -12.73
N TYR A 108 7.53 4.35 -11.81
CA TYR A 108 7.95 4.37 -10.42
C TYR A 108 8.57 3.03 -10.10
N ARG A 109 9.80 3.03 -9.60
CA ARG A 109 10.35 1.82 -8.99
C ARG A 109 9.84 1.77 -7.56
N VAL A 110 9.15 0.70 -7.21
CA VAL A 110 8.46 0.58 -5.93
C VAL A 110 8.88 -0.68 -5.18
N LEU A 111 8.81 -0.62 -3.85
CA LEU A 111 8.84 -1.77 -2.94
C LEU A 111 7.48 -1.87 -2.26
N ALA A 112 6.68 -2.85 -2.65
CA ALA A 112 5.35 -3.07 -2.09
C ALA A 112 5.42 -3.69 -0.69
N THR A 113 4.35 -3.55 0.10
CA THR A 113 4.31 -4.06 1.48
C THR A 113 4.33 -5.59 1.59
N ASP A 114 4.06 -6.30 0.50
CA ASP A 114 4.27 -7.75 0.35
C ASP A 114 5.70 -8.13 -0.04
N ARG A 115 6.61 -7.13 -0.06
CA ARG A 115 8.05 -7.22 -0.39
C ARG A 115 8.38 -7.44 -1.87
N GLN A 116 7.41 -7.35 -2.77
CA GLN A 116 7.70 -7.35 -4.20
C GLN A 116 8.32 -6.02 -4.63
N THR A 117 9.28 -6.07 -5.56
CA THR A 117 9.98 -4.88 -6.06
C THR A 117 9.99 -4.86 -7.56
N GLY A 118 9.61 -3.73 -8.16
CA GLY A 118 9.67 -3.58 -9.61
C GLY A 118 9.24 -2.19 -10.06
N TRP A 119 9.09 -2.03 -11.36
CA TRP A 119 8.64 -0.80 -11.98
C TRP A 119 7.14 -0.84 -12.24
N VAL A 120 6.46 0.27 -12.00
CA VAL A 120 5.03 0.42 -12.27
C VAL A 120 4.79 1.72 -13.05
N SER A 121 3.90 1.66 -14.04
CA SER A 121 3.48 2.85 -14.79
C SER A 121 2.76 3.84 -13.88
N ASP A 122 2.90 5.13 -14.16
CA ASP A 122 2.16 6.19 -13.46
C ASP A 122 0.64 6.01 -13.48
N TYR A 123 0.12 5.35 -14.50
CA TYR A 123 -1.29 4.97 -14.61
C TYR A 123 -1.80 4.17 -13.39
N HIS A 124 -0.95 3.38 -12.73
CA HIS A 124 -1.32 2.55 -11.57
C HIS A 124 -0.89 3.14 -10.23
N VAL A 125 -0.30 4.33 -10.19
CA VAL A 125 0.17 4.93 -8.93
C VAL A 125 -0.86 5.94 -8.42
N ARG A 126 -1.18 5.88 -7.13
CA ARG A 126 -2.04 6.84 -6.44
C ARG A 126 -1.29 7.42 -5.24
N ARG A 127 -1.04 8.73 -5.28
CA ARG A 127 -0.42 9.47 -4.17
C ARG A 127 -1.41 9.76 -3.04
N VAL A 128 -2.68 9.91 -3.39
CA VAL A 128 -3.77 10.18 -2.46
C VAL A 128 -4.60 8.92 -2.33
N ALA A 129 -5.01 8.63 -1.09
CA ALA A 129 -5.99 7.63 -0.74
C ALA A 129 -7.21 8.30 -0.11
N TYR A 130 -8.31 7.58 0.04
CA TYR A 130 -9.47 8.05 0.80
C TYR A 130 -9.79 7.13 1.96
N LEU A 131 -10.32 7.71 3.03
CA LEU A 131 -10.80 6.95 4.18
C LEU A 131 -12.27 6.56 3.99
N TYR A 132 -12.60 5.26 4.07
CA TYR A 132 -13.95 4.73 3.91
C TYR A 132 -14.20 3.47 4.74
N ASP A 133 -15.14 3.56 5.69
CA ASP A 133 -15.53 2.45 6.59
C ASP A 133 -16.75 1.64 6.10
N GLY A 134 -17.46 2.13 5.09
CA GLY A 134 -18.68 1.51 4.54
C GLY A 134 -19.91 1.50 5.44
N GLN A 135 -19.85 2.07 6.65
CA GLN A 135 -20.92 1.95 7.64
C GLN A 135 -21.43 3.29 8.17
N SER A 136 -20.59 4.33 8.16
CA SER A 136 -20.91 5.59 8.81
C SER A 136 -20.64 6.81 7.93
N THR A 137 -20.96 7.99 8.43
CA THR A 137 -20.62 9.26 7.78
C THR A 137 -19.23 9.78 8.19
N GLN A 138 -18.54 9.11 9.12
CA GLN A 138 -17.28 9.58 9.70
C GLN A 138 -16.30 8.43 9.99
N VAL A 139 -15.02 8.63 9.67
CA VAL A 139 -13.96 7.67 9.97
C VAL A 139 -13.11 8.21 11.13
N ASN A 140 -12.86 7.38 12.13
CA ASN A 140 -12.03 7.74 13.29
C ASN A 140 -10.55 7.53 12.99
N LEU A 141 -9.71 8.49 13.36
CA LEU A 141 -8.27 8.30 13.49
C LEU A 141 -7.89 8.06 14.96
N TYR A 142 -6.79 7.36 15.18
CA TYR A 142 -6.33 6.90 16.50
C TYR A 142 -4.92 7.44 16.81
N ASP A 143 -4.57 7.54 18.10
CA ASP A 143 -3.24 7.98 18.57
C ASP A 143 -2.13 6.95 18.33
N ALA A 144 -2.50 5.67 18.29
CA ALA A 144 -1.64 4.54 18.02
C ALA A 144 -2.47 3.40 17.39
N PRO A 145 -1.84 2.37 16.81
CA PRO A 145 -2.53 1.14 16.44
C PRO A 145 -3.33 0.57 17.63
N GLN A 146 -4.63 0.33 17.44
CA GLN A 146 -5.55 -0.14 18.49
C GLN A 146 -5.66 0.82 19.71
N GLY A 147 -5.27 2.08 19.54
CA GLY A 147 -5.28 3.10 20.58
C GLY A 147 -6.64 3.75 20.80
N ASN A 148 -6.64 4.98 21.30
CA ASN A 148 -7.86 5.76 21.49
C ASN A 148 -8.16 6.63 20.27
N PRO A 149 -9.44 6.83 19.90
CA PRO A 149 -9.81 7.80 18.88
C PRO A 149 -9.35 9.22 19.27
N THR A 150 -8.66 9.90 18.36
CA THR A 150 -8.15 11.27 18.57
C THR A 150 -8.95 12.31 17.80
N THR A 151 -9.41 11.95 16.60
CA THR A 151 -10.14 12.85 15.71
C THR A 151 -11.03 12.04 14.78
N THR A 152 -12.02 12.71 14.18
CA THR A 152 -12.90 12.11 13.18
C THR A 152 -12.85 12.92 11.90
N LEU A 153 -12.83 12.21 10.78
CA LEU A 153 -12.87 12.78 9.44
C LEU A 153 -14.18 12.39 8.76
N THR A 154 -14.69 13.21 7.86
CA THR A 154 -15.85 12.83 7.04
C THR A 154 -15.52 11.58 6.23
N ASN A 155 -16.51 10.75 5.94
CA ASN A 155 -16.31 9.62 5.05
C ASN A 155 -15.86 10.10 3.64
N VAL A 156 -15.00 9.33 2.98
CA VAL A 156 -14.35 9.67 1.69
C VAL A 156 -13.41 10.89 1.80
N TYR A 157 -12.71 11.05 2.94
CA TYR A 157 -11.75 12.13 3.12
C TYR A 157 -10.38 11.78 2.52
N PRO A 158 -9.75 12.66 1.71
CA PRO A 158 -8.46 12.39 1.08
C PRO A 158 -7.28 12.51 2.06
N VAL A 159 -6.33 11.59 1.96
CA VAL A 159 -5.15 11.52 2.82
C VAL A 159 -3.88 11.12 2.05
N HIS A 160 -2.72 11.49 2.60
CA HIS A 160 -1.43 10.91 2.26
C HIS A 160 -1.08 9.78 3.22
N LEU A 161 -0.38 8.76 2.71
CA LEU A 161 0.20 7.69 3.51
C LEU A 161 1.56 8.14 4.08
N LEU A 162 1.79 7.88 5.37
CA LEU A 162 3.06 8.19 6.05
C LEU A 162 3.85 6.95 6.40
N ASP A 163 3.18 5.93 6.94
CA ASP A 163 3.81 4.67 7.34
C ASP A 163 2.81 3.50 7.26
N PRO A 164 2.78 2.76 6.13
CA PRO A 164 1.97 1.58 5.95
C PRO A 164 2.73 0.28 6.27
N THR A 165 3.79 0.33 7.09
CA THR A 165 4.62 -0.86 7.38
C THR A 165 3.97 -1.85 8.35
N ALA A 166 3.01 -1.40 9.16
CA ALA A 166 2.18 -2.29 9.97
C ALA A 166 1.04 -2.88 9.12
N ALA A 167 0.90 -4.20 9.13
CA ALA A 167 0.00 -4.93 8.21
C ALA A 167 -1.47 -4.51 8.32
N GLU A 168 -1.93 -4.15 9.51
CA GLU A 168 -3.34 -3.86 9.78
C GLU A 168 -3.63 -2.37 10.04
N TRP A 169 -2.59 -1.58 10.32
CA TRP A 169 -2.73 -0.18 10.76
C TRP A 169 -1.75 0.70 10.01
N TRP A 170 -2.25 1.73 9.34
CA TRP A 170 -1.43 2.67 8.60
C TRP A 170 -1.50 4.04 9.24
N GLU A 171 -0.37 4.73 9.24
CA GLU A 171 -0.35 6.14 9.60
C GLU A 171 -0.64 7.01 8.38
N VAL A 172 -1.56 7.96 8.55
CA VAL A 172 -2.02 8.86 7.49
C VAL A 172 -1.98 10.31 7.94
N THR A 173 -1.99 11.22 6.98
CA THR A 173 -2.19 12.66 7.22
C THR A 173 -3.11 13.27 6.18
N THR A 174 -3.87 14.29 6.59
CA THR A 174 -4.69 15.09 5.67
C THR A 174 -3.81 15.82 4.66
N LEU A 175 -4.35 16.19 3.50
CA LEU A 175 -3.58 16.83 2.43
C LEU A 175 -2.94 18.16 2.85
N ASP A 176 -3.53 18.86 3.83
CA ASP A 176 -3.01 20.10 4.41
C ASP A 176 -1.99 19.87 5.55
N GLY A 177 -1.72 18.60 5.90
CA GLY A 177 -0.82 18.19 6.96
C GLY A 177 -1.28 18.53 8.39
N GLN A 178 -2.50 19.07 8.58
CA GLN A 178 -2.97 19.53 9.89
C GLN A 178 -3.43 18.40 10.79
N THR A 179 -3.94 17.32 10.20
CA THR A 179 -4.42 16.15 10.94
C THR A 179 -3.58 14.94 10.58
N ARG A 180 -3.18 14.18 11.61
CA ARG A 180 -2.38 12.97 11.50
C ARG A 180 -2.91 11.94 12.49
N GLY A 181 -2.90 10.67 12.11
CA GLY A 181 -3.26 9.58 13.02
C GLY A 181 -3.20 8.22 12.37
N TRP A 182 -3.49 7.20 13.17
CA TRP A 182 -3.52 5.81 12.76
C TRP A 182 -4.92 5.41 12.31
N ILE A 183 -5.00 4.59 11.28
CA ILE A 183 -6.25 4.03 10.74
C ILE A 183 -6.06 2.57 10.38
N GLN A 184 -7.11 1.76 10.44
CA GLN A 184 -7.05 0.40 9.91
C GLN A 184 -6.83 0.43 8.39
N ALA A 185 -5.90 -0.38 7.90
CA ALA A 185 -5.53 -0.47 6.49
C ALA A 185 -6.74 -0.76 5.59
N GLU A 186 -7.70 -1.57 6.06
CA GLU A 186 -8.92 -1.90 5.33
C GLU A 186 -9.82 -0.68 5.03
N TYR A 187 -9.70 0.42 5.79
CA TYR A 187 -10.46 1.65 5.56
C TYR A 187 -9.76 2.61 4.62
N VAL A 188 -8.55 2.30 4.17
CA VAL A 188 -7.82 3.10 3.19
C VAL A 188 -8.14 2.57 1.79
N LYS A 189 -8.76 3.41 0.97
CA LYS A 189 -9.21 3.06 -0.39
C LYS A 189 -8.46 3.85 -1.44
N GLU A 190 -8.35 3.26 -2.63
CA GLU A 190 -7.67 3.92 -3.74
C GLU A 190 -8.44 5.13 -4.23
N SER A 191 -7.71 6.17 -4.65
CA SER A 191 -8.28 7.33 -5.30
C SER A 191 -8.58 7.07 -6.78
N PRO A 192 -9.75 7.48 -7.32
CA PRO A 192 -9.94 7.57 -8.77
C PRO A 192 -9.11 8.71 -9.38
N GLU A 193 -8.72 9.71 -8.57
CA GLU A 193 -7.88 10.82 -9.02
C GLU A 193 -6.43 10.36 -9.18
N LYS A 194 -5.93 10.45 -10.42
CA LYS A 194 -4.52 10.24 -10.75
C LYS A 194 -3.77 11.52 -10.40
N GLU A 195 -3.22 11.61 -9.18
CA GLU A 195 -2.27 12.68 -8.84
C GLU A 195 -0.84 12.21 -9.14
N PHE A 196 -0.19 12.88 -10.09
CA PHE A 196 1.19 12.60 -10.45
C PHE A 196 2.15 13.14 -9.40
N LEU A 197 3.16 12.36 -9.01
CA LEU A 197 4.24 12.78 -8.11
C LEU A 197 5.20 13.77 -8.80
N ILE A 198 4.72 14.85 -9.42
CA ILE A 198 5.48 16.08 -9.71
C ILE A 198 4.44 17.22 -9.86
N ASN A 199 3.92 17.74 -8.74
CA ASN A 199 3.20 19.02 -8.72
C ASN A 199 3.76 19.85 -7.55
N GLY A 200 4.78 20.64 -7.86
CA GLY A 200 5.52 21.48 -6.90
C GLY A 200 6.92 21.89 -7.40
N GLY A 201 7.48 21.19 -8.38
CA GLY A 201 8.72 21.56 -9.06
C GLY A 201 8.50 21.61 -10.57
N VAL A 202 8.22 22.81 -11.08
CA VAL A 202 8.28 23.12 -12.50
C VAL A 202 9.65 22.69 -13.03
N LEU A 203 9.71 21.70 -13.93
CA LEU A 203 10.79 21.70 -14.91
C LEU A 203 10.35 22.71 -15.98
N PRO A 204 11.05 23.84 -16.19
CA PRO A 204 10.81 24.64 -17.37
C PRO A 204 11.06 23.73 -18.58
N ALA A 205 10.14 23.77 -19.54
CA ALA A 205 10.36 23.20 -20.84
C ALA A 205 11.55 23.95 -21.46
N ASP A 206 12.75 23.40 -21.30
CA ASP A 206 13.92 23.85 -22.05
C ASP A 206 13.76 23.31 -23.47
N HIS A 207 12.98 24.02 -24.29
CA HIS A 207 13.00 23.88 -25.74
C HIS A 207 14.24 24.59 -26.29
N GLY A 208 15.40 24.04 -25.97
CA GLY A 208 16.68 24.40 -26.57
C GLY A 208 17.10 23.35 -27.59
N HIS A 209 16.85 23.66 -28.87
CA HIS A 209 17.41 23.14 -30.14
C HIS A 209 16.40 22.55 -31.12
#